data_AF-A0A0D5YHC7-F1
#
_entry.id   AF-A0A0D5YHC7-F1
#
_cell.length_a   1.000
_cell.length_b   1.000
_cell.length_c   1.000
_cell.angle_alpha   90.00
_cell.angle_beta   90.00
_cell.angle_gamma   90.00
#
_symmetry.space_group_name_H-M   'P 1'
#
loop_
_entity.id
_entity.type
_entity.pdbx_description
1 polymer ?
#
loop_
_entity_poly.entity_id
_entity_poly.type
_entity_poly.pdbx_seq_one_letter_code
_entity_poly.pdbx_strand_id
1 'polypeptide(L)'
;MIKTLICCIKRNIVLLERNSVMNSISFSSNLDFIQAAFNKVAKIVAEHGHPCLDACCPAESTERCLEHLAVVASDWSYDYSLIDAHLETYKKANAEIREYLGE
;
A
#
# COMPACT_ATOMS: atom_id res chain seq x y z
N MET A 1 1.00 -15.12 12.57
CA MET A 1 1.20 -13.81 11.90
C MET A 1 0.77 -13.76 10.42
N ILE A 2 0.71 -14.87 9.67
CA ILE A 2 0.24 -14.87 8.26
C ILE A 2 -1.29 -14.70 8.12
N LYS A 3 -2.08 -15.03 9.17
CA LYS A 3 -3.55 -14.92 9.14
C LYS A 3 -4.07 -13.47 9.05
N THR A 4 -3.30 -12.48 9.49
CA THR A 4 -3.70 -11.06 9.42
C THR A 4 -3.56 -10.51 7.99
N LEU A 5 -2.52 -10.94 7.26
CA LEU A 5 -2.27 -10.53 5.86
C LEU A 5 -3.40 -11.00 4.92
N ILE A 6 -3.91 -12.22 5.13
CA ILE A 6 -5.06 -12.78 4.37
C ILE A 6 -6.36 -12.02 4.69
N CYS A 7 -6.54 -11.51 5.92
CA CYS A 7 -7.73 -10.77 6.32
C CYS A 7 -7.79 -9.38 5.64
N CYS A 8 -6.64 -8.68 5.53
CA CYS A 8 -6.55 -7.39 4.87
C CYS A 8 -6.79 -7.48 3.35
N ILE A 9 -6.32 -8.55 2.70
CA ILE A 9 -6.55 -8.75 1.25
C ILE A 9 -7.99 -9.22 0.97
N LYS A 10 -8.54 -10.17 1.75
CA LYS A 10 -9.91 -10.67 1.54
C LYS A 10 -10.99 -9.61 1.77
N ARG A 11 -10.79 -8.66 2.68
CA ARG A 11 -11.79 -7.62 2.97
C ARG A 11 -11.80 -6.48 1.94
N ASN A 12 -10.68 -6.23 1.25
CA ASN A 12 -10.55 -5.15 0.27
C ASN A 12 -10.99 -5.54 -1.16
N ILE A 13 -10.92 -6.81 -1.55
CA ILE A 13 -11.54 -7.29 -2.82
C ILE A 13 -13.05 -6.99 -2.85
N VAL A 14 -13.74 -7.14 -1.72
CA VAL A 14 -15.20 -6.92 -1.62
C VAL A 14 -15.57 -5.43 -1.63
N LEU A 15 -14.66 -4.53 -1.24
CA LEU A 15 -14.90 -3.09 -1.26
C LEU A 15 -14.62 -2.45 -2.63
N LEU A 16 -13.74 -3.05 -3.45
CA LEU A 16 -13.48 -2.61 -4.82
C LEU A 16 -14.67 -2.84 -5.77
N GLU A 17 -15.57 -3.77 -5.46
CA GLU A 17 -16.78 -4.01 -6.27
C GLU A 17 -17.86 -2.93 -6.13
N ARG A 18 -17.79 -2.02 -5.14
CA ARG A 18 -18.93 -1.13 -4.83
C ARG A 18 -18.88 0.28 -5.40
N ASN A 19 -17.80 0.74 -6.05
CA ASN A 19 -17.70 2.15 -6.47
C ASN A 19 -16.88 2.44 -7.73
N SER A 20 -16.77 1.52 -8.70
CA SER A 20 -16.19 1.87 -9.99
C SER A 20 -17.26 1.87 -11.09
N VAL A 21 -17.53 3.04 -11.63
CA VAL A 21 -17.83 3.19 -13.05
C VAL A 21 -16.74 2.41 -13.80
N MET A 22 -17.10 1.31 -14.45
CA MET A 22 -16.18 0.54 -15.29
C MET A 22 -15.88 1.34 -16.55
N ASN A 23 -14.96 2.30 -16.44
CA ASN A 23 -14.20 2.73 -17.61
C ASN A 23 -13.34 1.53 -18.00
N SER A 24 -13.48 1.06 -19.24
CA SER A 24 -12.69 -0.06 -19.75
C SER A 24 -11.21 0.32 -19.75
N ILE A 25 -10.46 -0.16 -18.77
CA ILE A 25 -9.00 -0.01 -18.75
C ILE A 25 -8.43 -1.14 -19.61
N SER A 26 -8.05 -0.83 -20.85
CA SER A 26 -7.33 -1.78 -21.72
C SER A 26 -5.83 -1.61 -21.54
N PHE A 27 -5.14 -2.72 -21.28
CA PHE A 27 -3.68 -2.75 -21.16
C PHE A 27 -3.08 -3.34 -22.43
N SER A 28 -1.99 -2.73 -22.90
CA SER A 28 -1.28 -3.17 -24.11
C SER A 28 -0.46 -4.44 -23.86
N SER A 29 -0.05 -4.68 -22.62
CA SER A 29 0.72 -5.87 -22.22
C SER A 29 0.35 -6.34 -20.81
N ASN A 30 0.64 -7.61 -20.52
CA ASN A 30 0.52 -8.16 -19.16
C ASN A 30 1.42 -7.43 -18.16
N LEU A 31 2.58 -6.92 -18.60
CA LEU A 31 3.47 -6.15 -17.74
C LEU A 31 2.83 -4.83 -17.32
N ASP A 32 2.17 -4.12 -18.25
CA ASP A 32 1.47 -2.88 -17.96
C ASP A 32 0.30 -3.10 -16.98
N PHE A 33 -0.42 -4.21 -17.15
CA PHE A 33 -1.49 -4.60 -16.23
C PHE A 33 -0.95 -4.83 -14.82
N ILE A 34 0.14 -5.59 -14.69
CA ILE A 34 0.71 -5.94 -13.38
C ILE A 34 1.30 -4.70 -12.71
N GLN A 35 2.03 -3.85 -13.46
CA GLN A 35 2.55 -2.58 -12.96
C GLN A 35 1.42 -1.67 -12.44
N ALA A 36 0.33 -1.55 -13.21
CA ALA A 36 -0.83 -0.76 -12.78
C ALA A 36 -1.52 -1.35 -11.55
N ALA A 37 -1.57 -2.69 -11.44
CA ALA A 37 -2.09 -3.37 -10.27
C ALA A 37 -1.25 -3.10 -9.02
N PHE A 38 0.08 -3.19 -9.10
CA PHE A 38 0.98 -2.85 -7.99
C PHE A 38 0.81 -1.40 -7.55
N ASN A 39 0.79 -0.47 -8.51
CA ASN A 39 0.57 0.96 -8.22
C ASN A 39 -0.78 1.19 -7.54
N LYS A 40 -1.84 0.48 -7.99
CA LYS A 40 -3.18 0.61 -7.41
C LYS A 40 -3.23 0.05 -5.99
N VAL A 41 -2.60 -1.09 -5.73
CA VAL A 41 -2.52 -1.69 -4.40
C VAL A 41 -1.72 -0.79 -3.46
N ALA A 42 -0.58 -0.25 -3.90
CA ALA A 42 0.24 0.68 -3.13
C ALA A 42 -0.58 1.90 -2.66
N LYS A 43 -1.37 2.48 -3.57
CA LYS A 43 -2.28 3.58 -3.25
C LYS A 43 -3.35 3.19 -2.23
N ILE A 44 -3.99 2.03 -2.38
CA ILE A 44 -5.01 1.56 -1.42
C ILE A 44 -4.41 1.38 -0.02
N VAL A 45 -3.22 0.78 0.06
CA VAL A 45 -2.50 0.58 1.33
C VAL A 45 -2.13 1.92 1.95
N ALA A 46 -1.62 2.87 1.15
CA ALA A 46 -1.31 4.21 1.62
C ALA A 46 -2.56 5.00 2.06
N GLU A 47 -3.70 4.86 1.39
CA GLU A 47 -4.96 5.49 1.83
C GLU A 47 -5.48 4.86 3.14
N HIS A 48 -5.27 3.55 3.33
CA HIS A 48 -5.70 2.86 4.55
C HIS A 48 -4.99 3.34 5.80
N GLY A 49 -3.71 3.72 5.71
CA GLY A 49 -2.93 4.21 6.85
C GLY A 49 -3.11 5.70 7.17
N HIS A 50 -3.69 6.51 6.28
CA HIS A 50 -3.87 7.96 6.49
C HIS A 50 -4.62 8.28 7.80
N PRO A 51 -5.75 7.61 8.13
CA PRO A 51 -6.47 7.87 9.37
C PRO A 51 -5.64 7.61 10.64
N CYS A 52 -4.65 6.70 10.59
CA CYS A 52 -3.76 6.46 11.73
C CYS A 52 -2.79 7.62 11.92
N LEU A 53 -2.24 8.16 10.83
CA LEU A 53 -1.37 9.34 10.88
C LEU A 53 -2.13 10.58 11.35
N ASP A 54 -3.37 10.78 10.89
CA ASP A 54 -4.24 11.88 11.34
C ASP A 54 -4.54 11.79 12.85
N ALA A 55 -4.65 10.57 13.38
CA ALA A 55 -4.83 10.32 14.80
C ALA A 55 -3.51 10.39 15.62
N CYS A 56 -2.40 10.82 15.01
CA CYS A 56 -1.06 10.86 15.60
C CYS A 56 -0.62 9.51 16.19
N CYS A 57 -0.97 8.42 15.51
CA CYS A 57 -0.64 7.05 15.90
C CYS A 57 0.28 6.42 14.84
N PRO A 58 1.35 5.71 15.23
CA PRO A 58 2.26 5.11 14.27
C PRO A 58 1.57 4.04 13.44
N ALA A 59 1.58 4.20 12.12
CA ALA A 59 0.99 3.30 11.14
C ALA A 59 1.97 2.19 10.72
N GLU A 60 2.54 1.47 11.69
CA GLU A 60 3.59 0.45 11.43
C GLU A 60 3.12 -0.69 10.53
N SER A 61 1.83 -1.02 10.63
CA SER A 61 1.23 -2.07 9.79
C SER A 61 1.21 -1.66 8.32
N THR A 62 1.00 -0.37 8.03
CA THR A 62 1.00 0.17 6.67
C THR A 62 2.42 0.23 6.12
N GLU A 63 3.38 0.70 6.92
CA GLU A 63 4.80 0.71 6.58
C GLU A 63 5.29 -0.69 6.19
N ARG A 64 5.08 -1.70 7.06
CA ARG A 64 5.48 -3.09 6.77
C ARG A 64 4.79 -3.69 5.54
N CYS A 65 3.53 -3.32 5.30
CA CYS A 65 2.81 -3.77 4.12
C CYS A 65 3.44 -3.20 2.83
N LEU A 66 3.85 -1.93 2.85
CA LEU A 66 4.55 -1.29 1.73
C LEU A 66 5.96 -1.85 1.52
N GLU A 67 6.70 -2.16 2.60
CA GLU A 67 8.01 -2.84 2.51
C GLU A 67 7.89 -4.19 1.80
N HIS A 68 6.96 -5.03 2.24
CA HIS A 68 6.75 -6.33 1.59
C HIS A 68 6.28 -6.18 0.14
N LEU A 69 5.47 -5.17 -0.16
CA LEU A 69 5.02 -4.91 -1.53
C LEU A 69 6.19 -4.48 -2.43
N ALA A 70 7.13 -3.67 -1.92
CA ALA A 70 8.32 -3.25 -2.65
C ALA A 70 9.24 -4.44 -2.96
N VAL A 71 9.45 -5.35 -2.00
CA VAL A 71 10.21 -6.59 -2.22
C VAL A 71 9.59 -7.42 -3.34
N VAL A 72 8.28 -7.66 -3.28
CA VAL A 72 7.58 -8.44 -4.31
C VAL A 72 7.65 -7.75 -5.68
N ALA A 73 7.52 -6.42 -5.74
CA ALA A 73 7.65 -5.67 -6.99
C ALA A 73 9.08 -5.79 -7.57
N SER A 74 10.11 -5.71 -6.72
CA SER A 74 11.51 -5.89 -7.11
C SER A 74 11.80 -7.30 -7.63
N ASP A 75 11.29 -8.34 -6.98
CA ASP A 75 11.49 -9.75 -7.40
C ASP A 75 10.96 -10.01 -8.82
N TRP A 76 9.89 -9.31 -9.20
CA TRP A 76 9.29 -9.39 -10.52
C TRP A 76 9.83 -8.35 -11.51
N SER A 77 10.87 -7.60 -11.14
CA SER A 77 11.49 -6.54 -11.95
C SER A 77 10.53 -5.43 -12.38
N TYR A 78 9.53 -5.12 -11.54
CA TYR A 78 8.63 -3.98 -11.73
C TYR A 78 9.21 -2.70 -11.12
N ASP A 79 8.78 -1.55 -11.64
CA ASP A 79 9.13 -0.26 -11.07
C ASP A 79 8.41 -0.07 -9.73
N TYR A 80 9.15 -0.10 -8.64
CA TYR A 80 8.63 0.07 -7.29
C TYR A 80 8.80 1.49 -6.75
N SER A 81 9.24 2.44 -7.59
CA SER A 81 9.48 3.85 -7.21
C SER A 81 8.26 4.50 -6.54
N LEU A 82 7.05 4.18 -7.00
CA LEU A 82 5.81 4.67 -6.39
C LEU A 82 5.53 4.05 -5.02
N ILE A 83 5.86 2.76 -4.85
CA ILE A 83 5.71 2.07 -3.56
C ILE A 83 6.70 2.65 -2.56
N ASP A 84 7.94 2.87 -3.00
CA ASP A 84 9.02 3.42 -2.19
C ASP A 84 8.71 4.85 -1.73
N ALA A 85 8.19 5.69 -2.62
CA ALA A 85 7.76 7.05 -2.24
C ALA A 85 6.69 7.05 -1.13
N HIS A 86 5.72 6.13 -1.20
CA HIS A 86 4.74 5.95 -0.14
C HIS A 86 5.38 5.41 1.14
N LEU A 87 6.27 4.42 1.02
CA LEU A 87 6.96 3.82 2.15
C LEU A 87 7.80 4.86 2.92
N GLU A 88 8.58 5.68 2.24
CA GLU A 88 9.41 6.73 2.86
C GLU A 88 8.55 7.78 3.57
N THR A 89 7.36 8.10 3.02
CA THR A 89 6.40 8.98 3.70
C THR A 89 5.96 8.38 5.04
N TYR A 90 5.64 7.08 5.06
CA TYR A 90 5.22 6.38 6.27
C TYR A 90 6.35 6.19 7.28
N LYS A 91 7.56 5.85 6.84
CA LYS A 91 8.74 5.75 7.73
C LYS A 91 9.02 7.08 8.41
N LYS A 92 8.99 8.18 7.65
CA LYS A 92 9.20 9.52 8.19
C LYS A 92 8.11 9.89 9.19
N ALA A 93 6.83 9.73 8.82
CA ALA A 93 5.72 10.07 9.70
C ALA A 93 5.73 9.22 10.98
N ASN A 94 6.01 7.92 10.88
CA ASN A 94 6.10 7.04 12.04
C ASN A 94 7.30 7.40 12.94
N ALA A 95 8.45 7.78 12.36
CA ALA A 95 9.61 8.24 13.12
C ALA A 95 9.30 9.55 13.88
N GLU A 96 8.66 10.53 13.21
CA GLU A 96 8.24 11.79 13.84
C GLU A 96 7.24 11.54 14.98
N ILE A 97 6.28 10.63 14.78
CA ILE A 97 5.30 10.26 15.81
C ILE A 97 5.97 9.56 17.00
N ARG A 98 6.92 8.65 16.76
CA ARG A 98 7.67 7.97 17.84
C ARG A 98 8.50 8.96 18.66
N GLU A 99 9.21 9.87 17.99
CA GLU A 99 9.95 10.94 18.65
C GLU A 99 9.03 11.83 19.49
N TYR A 100 7.84 12.18 18.98
CA TYR A 100 6.84 12.93 19.72
C TYR A 100 6.30 12.19 20.95
N LEU A 101 6.10 10.87 20.84
CA LEU A 101 5.64 10.02 21.94
C LEU A 101 6.74 9.69 22.96
N GLY A 102 8.01 9.98 22.65
CA GLY A 102 9.16 9.74 23.52
C GLY A 102 9.61 8.28 23.59
N GLU A 103 9.31 7.48 22.56
CA GLU A 103 9.81 6.11 22.38
C GLU A 103 11.06 6.05 21.48
#